data_AF-A0A1Q7E6R6-F1
#
_entry.id   AF-A0A1Q7E6R6-F1
#
_cell.length_a   1.000
_cell.length_b   1.000
_cell.length_c   1.000
_cell.angle_alpha   90.00
_cell.angle_beta   90.00
_cell.angle_gamma   90.00
#
_symmetry.space_group_name_H-M   'P 1'
#
loop_
_entity.id
_entity.type
_entity.pdbx_description
1 polymer ?
#
loop_
_entity_poly.entity_id
_entity_poly.type
_entity_poly.pdbx_seq_one_letter_code
_entity_poly.pdbx_strand_id
1 'polypeptide(L)'
;MKEAMVANVQEFGRRFTWPRIVAGRAEDFFRDIERRYGTKIPVRRGDTGLYWEDGAASTAAELAAFRSAQLAARASEIPALWDDRIEPHDDDAVQRRRDRADARAAMWRDLLLFGEHTWGADESVAAPTSRQTVAQWEYKRRFLESGAAAARDLLSDGLLRLGRASQPGRGRLVFNAGTWERTDVARVAGGAGKRLSSEGRELASVDLENGDALVLFREVPPLGYLALSEADGEPRPPTADGDALDAKAGGFTVQLDPATGAIRSLTGPDGKERVKTSAWSGLNQLVYARGGEHSAMWTSGNRDELKNPPQLELTQTKFVRCRRERLPGIGVRLVVERALDGFPSITSIVTLYDELPWVDIENRITKTATLVKEALYVAFPFAFTKPTVDVEVPLGRMTVDRDQQPGSCRDWYCHAHWVWLQEGSDGILWSGPDSPLFTLNDLFRGAWRHSIVPDGTLFAYAMNNYWHTNYAASQGGTVTFRFRISLLAPGDAAEPVRRGWAASDPLYVSPSYSNQTPGPLISKDRALFYADKNVMIAGAKPADDGEGVIVKLLDIGGQARAVGVWPAAYPFKLARRTTLVEQNGDPITVGSDGRASVDVAAWGIAGVRLFTPAEAS
;
A
#
# COMPACT_ATOMS: atom_id res chain seq x y z
N MET A 1 -18.67 -31.36 21.87
CA MET A 1 -17.45 -31.81 22.57
C MET A 1 -17.48 -33.34 22.58
N LYS A 2 -16.43 -34.03 22.14
CA LYS A 2 -16.42 -35.50 22.11
C LYS A 2 -16.61 -36.04 23.54
N GLU A 3 -17.55 -36.96 23.76
CA GLU A 3 -17.90 -37.50 25.09
C GLU A 3 -16.68 -38.02 25.87
N ALA A 4 -15.72 -38.62 25.17
CA ALA A 4 -14.45 -39.07 25.73
C ALA A 4 -13.63 -37.96 26.41
N MET A 5 -13.69 -36.71 25.90
CA MET A 5 -12.94 -35.60 26.48
C MET A 5 -13.51 -35.20 27.84
N VAL A 6 -14.83 -35.25 27.99
CA VAL A 6 -15.52 -35.00 29.27
C VAL A 6 -15.16 -36.10 30.28
N ALA A 7 -15.23 -37.36 29.86
CA ALA A 7 -14.86 -38.49 30.70
C ALA A 7 -13.40 -38.40 31.18
N ASN A 8 -12.47 -38.02 30.30
CA ASN A 8 -11.06 -37.83 30.65
C ASN A 8 -10.85 -36.70 31.66
N VAL A 9 -11.55 -35.56 31.51
CA VAL A 9 -11.48 -34.46 32.50
C VAL A 9 -12.06 -34.88 33.84
N GLN A 10 -13.15 -35.65 33.85
CA GLN A 10 -13.75 -36.18 35.09
C GLN A 10 -12.84 -37.22 35.78
N GLU A 11 -12.24 -38.14 35.03
CA GLU A 11 -11.26 -39.10 35.54
C GLU A 11 -10.03 -38.38 36.10
N PHE A 12 -9.52 -37.36 35.38
CA PHE A 12 -8.43 -36.53 35.87
C PHE A 12 -8.78 -35.87 37.20
N GLY A 13 -9.98 -35.28 37.31
CA GLY A 13 -10.46 -34.66 38.55
C GLY A 13 -10.69 -35.65 39.69
N ARG A 14 -11.01 -36.92 39.38
CA ARG A 14 -11.06 -38.02 40.38
C ARG A 14 -9.67 -38.43 40.85
N ARG A 15 -8.67 -38.40 39.96
CA ARG A 15 -7.30 -38.87 40.23
C ARG A 15 -6.39 -37.80 40.85
N PHE A 16 -6.58 -36.52 40.52
CA PHE A 16 -5.70 -35.43 40.92
C PHE A 16 -6.48 -34.29 41.56
N THR A 17 -5.99 -33.80 42.71
CA THR A 17 -6.58 -32.64 43.38
C THR A 17 -6.25 -31.32 42.67
N TRP A 18 -5.05 -31.23 42.05
CA TRP A 18 -4.58 -30.06 41.29
C TRP A 18 -3.68 -30.45 40.11
N PRO A 19 -3.67 -29.65 39.00
CA PRO A 19 -4.51 -28.47 38.77
C PRO A 19 -5.99 -28.85 38.56
N ARG A 20 -6.92 -27.95 38.90
CA ARG A 20 -8.34 -28.17 38.59
C ARG A 20 -8.62 -27.73 37.15
N ILE A 21 -9.05 -28.67 36.31
CA ILE A 21 -9.47 -28.38 34.93
C ILE A 21 -10.92 -27.93 34.96
N VAL A 22 -11.19 -26.73 34.47
CA VAL A 22 -12.54 -26.15 34.39
C VAL A 22 -12.89 -25.94 32.92
N ALA A 23 -13.98 -26.55 32.47
CA ALA A 23 -14.52 -26.26 31.15
C ALA A 23 -15.19 -24.88 31.17
N GLY A 24 -14.82 -24.01 30.23
CA GLY A 24 -15.36 -22.67 30.12
C GLY A 24 -15.17 -22.11 28.71
N ARG A 25 -15.80 -20.97 28.45
CA ARG A 25 -15.61 -20.18 27.22
C ARG A 25 -14.39 -19.27 27.41
N ALA A 26 -13.86 -18.75 26.30
CA ALA A 26 -12.73 -17.80 26.36
C ALA A 26 -13.03 -16.59 27.27
N GLU A 27 -14.26 -16.06 27.23
CA GLU A 27 -14.70 -14.96 28.08
C GLU A 27 -14.68 -15.29 29.58
N ASP A 28 -14.91 -16.55 29.97
CA ASP A 28 -14.90 -16.97 31.37
C ASP A 28 -13.45 -16.93 31.91
N PHE A 29 -12.48 -17.33 31.08
CA PHE A 29 -11.05 -17.22 31.39
C PHE A 29 -10.62 -15.76 31.54
N PHE A 30 -10.91 -14.91 30.55
CA PHE A 30 -10.49 -13.49 30.61
C PHE A 30 -11.11 -12.77 31.80
N ARG A 31 -12.41 -12.97 32.08
CA ARG A 31 -13.07 -12.37 33.25
C ARG A 31 -12.43 -12.83 34.57
N ASP A 32 -12.07 -14.11 34.68
CA ASP A 32 -11.41 -14.62 35.89
C ASP A 32 -10.00 -14.04 36.06
N ILE A 33 -9.23 -13.95 34.97
CA ILE A 33 -7.90 -13.36 34.95
C ILE A 33 -7.94 -11.87 35.31
N GLU A 34 -8.82 -11.08 34.70
CA GLU A 34 -8.98 -9.65 35.00
C GLU A 34 -9.39 -9.43 36.45
N ARG A 35 -10.35 -10.21 36.95
CA ARG A 35 -10.79 -10.12 38.35
C ARG A 35 -9.67 -10.42 39.35
N ARG A 36 -8.88 -11.48 39.11
CA ARG A 36 -7.85 -11.94 40.07
C ARG A 36 -6.51 -11.21 39.92
N TYR A 37 -6.16 -10.85 38.69
CA TYR A 37 -4.83 -10.42 38.31
C TYR A 37 -4.80 -9.12 37.50
N GLY A 38 -5.94 -8.49 37.19
CA GLY A 38 -5.99 -7.30 36.34
C GLY A 38 -5.05 -6.18 36.79
N THR A 39 -4.92 -5.95 38.09
CA THR A 39 -4.00 -4.95 38.67
C THR A 39 -2.54 -5.40 38.74
N LYS A 40 -2.24 -6.66 38.40
CA LYS A 40 -0.92 -7.29 38.45
C LYS A 40 -0.35 -7.63 37.08
N ILE A 41 -1.17 -7.61 36.02
CA ILE A 41 -0.72 -7.90 34.65
C ILE A 41 0.17 -6.75 34.17
N PRO A 42 1.42 -7.01 33.75
CA PRO A 42 2.32 -5.96 33.28
C PRO A 42 1.85 -5.41 31.93
N VAL A 43 1.97 -4.10 31.76
CA VAL A 43 1.75 -3.44 30.47
C VAL A 43 3.02 -3.57 29.62
N ARG A 44 2.88 -4.10 28.40
CA ARG A 44 3.92 -4.14 27.37
C ARG A 44 3.51 -3.22 26.21
N ARG A 45 4.43 -2.41 25.69
CA ARG A 45 4.21 -1.48 24.56
C ARG A 45 5.30 -1.64 23.50
N GLY A 46 4.90 -1.70 22.24
CA GLY A 46 5.80 -1.91 21.11
C GLY A 46 5.40 -3.12 20.27
N ASP A 47 5.93 -3.16 19.06
CA ASP A 47 5.71 -4.21 18.08
C ASP A 47 6.36 -5.53 18.50
N THR A 48 5.64 -6.64 18.30
CA THR A 48 6.13 -7.97 18.65
C THR A 48 6.84 -8.66 17.49
N GLY A 49 6.66 -8.22 16.24
CA GLY A 49 7.16 -8.88 15.02
C GLY A 49 6.93 -10.39 14.99
N LEU A 50 7.35 -11.08 13.93
CA LEU A 50 7.47 -12.53 13.98
C LEU A 50 8.48 -13.03 12.97
N TYR A 51 9.20 -14.11 13.30
CA TYR A 51 10.18 -14.74 12.39
C TYR A 51 9.54 -15.71 11.39
N TRP A 52 8.20 -15.85 11.39
CA TRP A 52 7.47 -16.96 10.77
C TRP A 52 6.45 -16.50 9.70
N GLU A 53 6.66 -15.36 9.04
CA GLU A 53 5.60 -14.78 8.17
C GLU A 53 6.12 -14.16 6.86
N ASP A 54 7.41 -14.29 6.52
CA ASP A 54 8.00 -13.76 5.27
C ASP A 54 7.58 -14.53 4.01
N GLY A 55 6.95 -15.70 4.18
CA GLY A 55 6.53 -16.56 3.08
C GLY A 55 5.42 -15.97 2.21
N ALA A 56 4.71 -14.90 2.62
CA ALA A 56 3.72 -14.25 1.75
C ALA A 56 4.35 -13.71 0.45
N ALA A 57 5.64 -13.33 0.49
CA ALA A 57 6.41 -12.95 -0.69
C ALA A 57 6.79 -14.14 -1.59
N SER A 58 6.31 -15.35 -1.30
CA SER A 58 6.35 -16.51 -2.20
C SER A 58 5.40 -16.42 -3.40
N THR A 59 4.47 -15.47 -3.36
CA THR A 59 3.53 -15.17 -4.45
C THR A 59 3.49 -13.66 -4.63
N ALA A 60 4.66 -13.08 -5.00
CA ALA A 60 4.89 -11.64 -4.93
C ALA A 60 3.96 -10.85 -5.86
N ALA A 61 3.64 -11.39 -7.04
CA ALA A 61 2.72 -10.76 -7.99
C ALA A 61 1.29 -10.65 -7.42
N GLU A 62 0.79 -11.72 -6.80
CA GLU A 62 -0.52 -11.76 -6.14
C GLU A 62 -0.54 -10.84 -4.91
N LEU A 63 0.54 -10.80 -4.14
CA LEU A 63 0.65 -9.91 -2.98
C LEU A 63 0.63 -8.43 -3.39
N ALA A 64 1.34 -8.06 -4.47
CA ALA A 64 1.28 -6.71 -5.03
C ALA A 64 -0.11 -6.37 -5.55
N ALA A 65 -0.75 -7.29 -6.28
CA ALA A 65 -2.12 -7.12 -6.78
C ALA A 65 -3.13 -6.96 -5.63
N PHE A 66 -2.98 -7.73 -4.55
CA PHE A 66 -3.83 -7.64 -3.36
C PHE A 66 -3.75 -6.26 -2.71
N ARG A 67 -2.53 -5.76 -2.50
CA ARG A 67 -2.30 -4.43 -1.93
C ARG A 67 -2.92 -3.32 -2.78
N SER A 68 -2.74 -3.40 -4.11
CA SER A 68 -3.39 -2.46 -5.04
C SER A 68 -4.92 -2.56 -5.00
N ALA A 69 -5.47 -3.78 -4.87
CA ALA A 69 -6.90 -4.00 -4.81
C ALA A 69 -7.52 -3.43 -3.53
N GLN A 70 -6.82 -3.50 -2.39
CA GLN A 70 -7.29 -2.89 -1.14
C GLN A 70 -7.38 -1.36 -1.24
N LEU A 71 -6.43 -0.71 -1.92
CA LEU A 71 -6.47 0.73 -2.17
C LEU A 71 -7.62 1.12 -3.10
N ALA A 72 -7.81 0.36 -4.20
CA ALA A 72 -8.94 0.57 -5.11
C ALA A 72 -10.30 0.31 -4.43
N ALA A 73 -10.39 -0.70 -3.57
CA ALA A 73 -11.58 -1.01 -2.78
C ALA A 73 -11.94 0.16 -1.86
N ARG A 74 -10.97 0.67 -1.08
CA ARG A 74 -11.14 1.89 -0.28
C ARG A 74 -11.56 3.09 -1.14
N ALA A 75 -10.92 3.29 -2.29
CA ALA A 75 -11.25 4.40 -3.20
C ALA A 75 -12.69 4.29 -3.73
N SER A 76 -13.18 3.08 -4.02
CA SER A 76 -14.51 2.83 -4.57
C SER A 76 -15.67 3.27 -3.66
N GLU A 77 -15.41 3.40 -2.35
CA GLU A 77 -16.42 3.81 -1.38
C GLU A 77 -16.71 5.31 -1.39
N ILE A 78 -15.72 6.12 -1.79
CA ILE A 78 -15.76 7.59 -1.67
C ILE A 78 -16.70 8.24 -2.72
N PRO A 79 -16.73 7.82 -4.00
CA PRO A 79 -17.68 8.36 -4.98
C PRO A 79 -19.14 8.29 -4.54
N ALA A 80 -19.50 7.33 -3.66
CA ALA A 80 -20.85 7.20 -3.13
C ALA A 80 -21.30 8.40 -2.28
N LEU A 81 -20.39 9.28 -1.84
CA LEU A 81 -20.72 10.50 -1.11
C LEU A 81 -21.38 11.57 -2.00
N TRP A 82 -21.43 11.37 -3.31
CA TRP A 82 -22.22 12.20 -4.25
C TRP A 82 -23.57 11.57 -4.61
N ASP A 83 -23.90 10.37 -4.12
CA ASP A 83 -25.10 9.64 -4.56
C ASP A 83 -26.37 10.49 -4.45
N ASP A 84 -26.55 11.26 -3.37
CA ASP A 84 -27.72 12.15 -3.19
C ASP A 84 -27.84 13.28 -4.24
N ARG A 85 -26.74 13.63 -4.91
CA ARG A 85 -26.73 14.67 -5.97
C ARG A 85 -26.92 14.11 -7.37
N ILE A 86 -26.60 12.83 -7.59
CA ILE A 86 -26.48 12.26 -8.94
C ILE A 86 -27.43 11.09 -9.20
N GLU A 87 -27.88 10.41 -8.15
CA GLU A 87 -28.84 9.32 -8.31
C GLU A 87 -30.21 9.88 -8.69
N PRO A 88 -30.88 9.29 -9.70
CA PRO A 88 -32.26 9.63 -9.99
C PRO A 88 -33.15 9.44 -8.76
N HIS A 89 -34.00 10.42 -8.49
CA HIS A 89 -35.04 10.32 -7.46
C HIS A 89 -36.25 9.54 -8.03
N ASP A 90 -36.10 8.22 -8.08
CA ASP A 90 -37.14 7.27 -8.50
C ASP A 90 -37.35 6.17 -7.44
N ASP A 91 -38.37 5.33 -7.65
CA ASP A 91 -38.76 4.27 -6.71
C ASP A 91 -37.65 3.21 -6.53
N ASP A 92 -36.74 3.08 -7.50
CA ASP A 92 -35.66 2.10 -7.52
C ASP A 92 -34.38 2.59 -6.80
N ALA A 93 -34.29 3.87 -6.44
CA ALA A 93 -33.10 4.47 -5.83
C ALA A 93 -32.65 3.76 -4.54
N VAL A 94 -33.61 3.33 -3.71
CA VAL A 94 -33.34 2.58 -2.48
C VAL A 94 -32.73 1.21 -2.79
N GLN A 95 -33.28 0.50 -3.78
CA GLN A 95 -32.78 -0.82 -4.16
C GLN A 95 -31.37 -0.72 -4.77
N ARG A 96 -31.14 0.25 -5.67
CA ARG A 96 -29.81 0.48 -6.25
C ARG A 96 -28.74 0.75 -5.18
N ARG A 97 -29.07 1.52 -4.14
CA ARG A 97 -28.15 1.78 -3.01
C ARG A 97 -27.82 0.51 -2.22
N ARG A 98 -28.83 -0.35 -1.99
CA ARG A 98 -28.66 -1.65 -1.30
C ARG A 98 -27.79 -2.61 -2.13
N ASP A 99 -28.07 -2.76 -3.42
CA ASP A 99 -27.29 -3.63 -4.31
C ASP A 99 -25.81 -3.22 -4.33
N ARG A 100 -25.52 -1.92 -4.35
CA ARG A 100 -24.15 -1.41 -4.23
C ARG A 100 -23.52 -1.72 -2.87
N ALA A 101 -24.29 -1.66 -1.78
CA ALA A 101 -23.79 -2.02 -0.45
C ALA A 101 -23.43 -3.51 -0.36
N ASP A 102 -24.30 -4.38 -0.88
CA ASP A 102 -24.06 -5.83 -0.94
C ASP A 102 -22.85 -6.16 -1.81
N ALA A 103 -22.69 -5.49 -2.95
CA ALA A 103 -21.51 -5.64 -3.80
C ALA A 103 -20.21 -5.21 -3.09
N ARG A 104 -20.23 -4.10 -2.34
CA ARG A 104 -19.07 -3.67 -1.52
C ARG A 104 -18.74 -4.68 -0.43
N ALA A 105 -19.77 -5.23 0.26
CA ALA A 105 -19.57 -6.24 1.28
C ALA A 105 -18.96 -7.52 0.70
N ALA A 106 -19.44 -7.97 -0.46
CA ALA A 106 -18.89 -9.13 -1.16
C ALA A 106 -17.43 -8.90 -1.62
N MET A 107 -17.11 -7.72 -2.16
CA MET A 107 -15.74 -7.31 -2.52
C MET A 107 -14.81 -7.40 -1.31
N TRP A 108 -15.15 -6.76 -0.18
CA TRP A 108 -14.31 -6.80 1.01
C TRP A 108 -14.20 -8.21 1.60
N ARG A 109 -15.26 -9.00 1.57
CA ARG A 109 -15.22 -10.41 1.98
C ARG A 109 -14.17 -11.19 1.19
N ASP A 110 -14.19 -11.07 -0.13
CA ASP A 110 -13.26 -11.82 -0.99
C ASP A 110 -11.81 -11.34 -0.77
N LEU A 111 -11.58 -10.03 -0.66
CA LEU A 111 -10.25 -9.50 -0.31
C LEU A 111 -9.76 -10.00 1.07
N LEU A 112 -10.62 -10.01 2.08
CA LEU A 112 -10.29 -10.53 3.41
C LEU A 112 -10.00 -12.03 3.41
N LEU A 113 -10.73 -12.82 2.59
CA LEU A 113 -10.49 -14.25 2.43
C LEU A 113 -9.19 -14.57 1.70
N PHE A 114 -8.74 -13.72 0.79
CA PHE A 114 -7.38 -13.86 0.25
C PHE A 114 -6.32 -13.55 1.33
N GLY A 115 -6.53 -12.47 2.09
CA GLY A 115 -5.60 -12.00 3.13
C GLY A 115 -5.56 -12.83 4.41
N GLU A 116 -6.25 -13.96 4.47
CA GLU A 116 -6.18 -14.85 5.63
C GLU A 116 -4.78 -15.51 5.77
N HIS A 117 -4.38 -15.78 7.01
CA HIS A 117 -2.99 -16.09 7.38
C HIS A 117 -2.43 -17.43 6.88
N THR A 118 -3.27 -18.41 6.54
CA THR A 118 -2.83 -19.70 5.98
C THR A 118 -2.61 -19.54 4.48
N TRP A 119 -1.36 -19.53 4.01
CA TRP A 119 -1.14 -19.11 2.61
C TRP A 119 -1.49 -20.18 1.55
N GLY A 120 -1.45 -21.46 1.92
CA GLY A 120 -1.60 -22.59 1.02
C GLY A 120 -1.72 -23.92 1.79
N ALA A 121 -1.48 -25.04 1.12
CA ALA A 121 -1.55 -26.37 1.75
C ALA A 121 -0.31 -26.62 2.63
N ASP A 122 -0.46 -27.28 3.76
CA ASP A 122 0.65 -27.62 4.67
C ASP A 122 1.82 -28.34 3.98
N GLU A 123 1.53 -29.13 2.95
CA GLU A 123 2.50 -29.85 2.13
C GLU A 123 3.04 -29.08 0.91
N SER A 124 2.71 -27.80 0.72
CA SER A 124 3.00 -27.06 -0.53
C SER A 124 4.47 -27.05 -0.94
N VAL A 125 5.40 -27.14 0.01
CA VAL A 125 6.84 -27.23 -0.29
C VAL A 125 7.30 -28.67 -0.53
N ALA A 126 6.80 -29.65 0.23
CA ALA A 126 7.19 -31.05 0.09
C ALA A 126 6.53 -31.75 -1.12
N ALA A 127 5.33 -31.31 -1.49
CA ALA A 127 4.52 -31.84 -2.58
C ALA A 127 3.88 -30.67 -3.39
N PRO A 128 4.70 -29.87 -4.11
CA PRO A 128 4.24 -28.65 -4.78
C PRO A 128 3.24 -28.88 -5.90
N THR A 129 3.20 -30.09 -6.47
CA THR A 129 2.29 -30.48 -7.55
C THR A 129 1.16 -31.38 -7.08
N SER A 130 1.02 -31.60 -5.76
CA SER A 130 -0.07 -32.42 -5.25
C SER A 130 -1.42 -31.78 -5.58
N ARG A 131 -2.46 -32.62 -5.68
CA ARG A 131 -3.83 -32.15 -5.89
C ARG A 131 -4.26 -31.16 -4.81
N GLN A 132 -3.88 -31.40 -3.55
CA GLN A 132 -4.23 -30.53 -2.43
C GLN A 132 -3.55 -29.17 -2.56
N THR A 133 -2.24 -29.13 -2.83
CA THR A 133 -1.48 -27.89 -3.01
C THR A 133 -2.05 -27.04 -4.14
N VAL A 134 -2.22 -27.63 -5.32
CA VAL A 134 -2.73 -26.92 -6.49
C VAL A 134 -4.16 -26.42 -6.24
N ALA A 135 -5.06 -27.28 -5.74
CA ALA A 135 -6.46 -26.90 -5.54
C ALA A 135 -6.65 -25.83 -4.44
N GLN A 136 -5.90 -25.88 -3.35
CA GLN A 136 -5.97 -24.84 -2.31
C GLN A 136 -5.45 -23.50 -2.81
N TRP A 137 -4.35 -23.51 -3.57
CA TRP A 137 -3.83 -22.28 -4.18
C TRP A 137 -4.82 -21.67 -5.18
N GLU A 138 -5.38 -22.47 -6.09
CA GLU A 138 -6.41 -22.02 -7.03
C GLU A 138 -7.63 -21.44 -6.30
N TYR A 139 -8.08 -22.11 -5.22
CA TYR A 139 -9.21 -21.64 -4.41
C TYR A 139 -8.92 -20.30 -3.71
N LYS A 140 -7.73 -20.13 -3.12
CA LYS A 140 -7.32 -18.88 -2.49
C LYS A 140 -7.18 -17.75 -3.51
N ARG A 141 -6.48 -18.02 -4.62
CA ARG A 141 -6.25 -17.05 -5.71
C ARG A 141 -7.57 -16.54 -6.32
N ARG A 142 -8.60 -17.38 -6.42
CA ARG A 142 -9.95 -16.97 -6.87
C ARG A 142 -10.52 -15.79 -6.09
N PHE A 143 -10.29 -15.73 -4.77
CA PHE A 143 -10.77 -14.63 -3.94
C PHE A 143 -10.08 -13.30 -4.30
N LEU A 144 -8.77 -13.33 -4.57
CA LEU A 144 -8.06 -12.14 -5.05
C LEU A 144 -8.58 -11.71 -6.41
N GLU A 145 -8.73 -12.64 -7.36
CA GLU A 145 -9.21 -12.31 -8.71
C GLU A 145 -10.61 -11.68 -8.67
N SER A 146 -11.52 -12.27 -7.89
CA SER A 146 -12.89 -11.79 -7.74
C SER A 146 -12.94 -10.45 -7.01
N GLY A 147 -12.24 -10.32 -5.87
CA GLY A 147 -12.21 -9.10 -5.08
C GLY A 147 -11.53 -7.94 -5.81
N ALA A 148 -10.43 -8.19 -6.54
CA ALA A 148 -9.74 -7.17 -7.32
C ALA A 148 -10.54 -6.72 -8.54
N ALA A 149 -11.25 -7.64 -9.21
CA ALA A 149 -12.18 -7.28 -10.28
C ALA A 149 -13.33 -6.41 -9.73
N ALA A 150 -13.98 -6.84 -8.65
CA ALA A 150 -15.07 -6.07 -8.02
C ALA A 150 -14.62 -4.67 -7.57
N ALA A 151 -13.43 -4.55 -6.96
CA ALA A 151 -12.87 -3.25 -6.57
C ALA A 151 -12.64 -2.33 -7.76
N ARG A 152 -12.12 -2.86 -8.87
CA ARG A 152 -11.91 -2.09 -10.11
C ARG A 152 -13.24 -1.65 -10.71
N ASP A 153 -14.21 -2.55 -10.80
CA ASP A 153 -15.50 -2.29 -11.43
C ASP A 153 -16.31 -1.27 -10.62
N LEU A 154 -16.42 -1.46 -9.29
CA LEU A 154 -17.11 -0.52 -8.40
C LEU A 154 -16.49 0.88 -8.45
N LEU A 155 -15.15 0.97 -8.47
CA LEU A 155 -14.46 2.25 -8.61
C LEU A 155 -14.73 2.87 -9.99
N SER A 156 -14.54 2.11 -11.07
CA SER A 156 -14.76 2.58 -12.43
C SER A 156 -16.19 3.08 -12.63
N ASP A 157 -17.18 2.33 -12.15
CA ASP A 157 -18.60 2.70 -12.21
C ASP A 157 -18.89 3.94 -11.35
N GLY A 158 -18.32 4.02 -10.14
CA GLY A 158 -18.39 5.21 -9.30
C GLY A 158 -17.86 6.45 -10.01
N LEU A 159 -16.69 6.35 -10.64
CA LEU A 159 -16.10 7.46 -11.40
C LEU A 159 -16.92 7.77 -12.67
N LEU A 160 -17.45 6.78 -13.39
CA LEU A 160 -18.31 7.03 -14.54
C LEU A 160 -19.63 7.70 -14.15
N ARG A 161 -20.21 7.36 -13.00
CA ARG A 161 -21.42 8.03 -12.49
C ARG A 161 -21.15 9.51 -12.21
N LEU A 162 -20.05 9.83 -11.53
CA LEU A 162 -19.61 11.21 -11.36
C LEU A 162 -19.40 11.90 -12.72
N GLY A 163 -18.77 11.20 -13.67
CA GLY A 163 -18.42 11.75 -14.98
C GLY A 163 -19.65 12.09 -15.79
N ARG A 164 -20.64 11.19 -15.80
CA ARG A 164 -21.92 11.35 -16.48
C ARG A 164 -22.81 12.43 -15.87
N ALA A 165 -22.53 12.85 -14.65
CA ALA A 165 -23.21 13.94 -13.97
C ALA A 165 -22.46 15.30 -14.12
N SER A 166 -21.38 15.36 -14.91
CA SER A 166 -20.61 16.59 -15.18
C SER A 166 -21.10 17.34 -16.43
N GLN A 167 -20.31 18.32 -16.89
CA GLN A 167 -20.65 19.17 -18.04
C GLN A 167 -20.76 18.37 -19.36
N PRO A 168 -21.42 18.92 -20.41
CA PRO A 168 -21.57 18.27 -21.72
C PRO A 168 -20.24 18.03 -22.43
N GLY A 169 -20.24 17.05 -23.34
CA GLY A 169 -19.09 16.72 -24.19
C GLY A 169 -18.35 15.46 -23.75
N ARG A 170 -17.28 15.14 -24.49
CA ARG A 170 -16.37 14.02 -24.18
C ARG A 170 -15.46 14.39 -23.03
N GLY A 171 -15.26 13.46 -22.10
CA GLY A 171 -14.45 13.73 -20.92
C GLY A 171 -13.98 12.49 -20.17
N ARG A 172 -13.17 12.77 -19.15
CA ARG A 172 -12.70 11.82 -18.14
C ARG A 172 -12.69 12.50 -16.78
N LEU A 173 -12.69 11.72 -15.71
CA LEU A 173 -12.45 12.22 -14.37
C LEU A 173 -11.11 11.71 -13.86
N VAL A 174 -10.35 12.60 -13.21
CA VAL A 174 -9.27 12.19 -12.31
C VAL A 174 -9.75 12.36 -10.87
N PHE A 175 -9.52 11.35 -10.04
CA PHE A 175 -10.02 11.24 -8.69
C PHE A 175 -8.88 10.96 -7.71
N ASN A 176 -8.90 11.66 -6.58
CA ASN A 176 -7.96 11.52 -5.49
C ASN A 176 -8.70 10.95 -4.26
N ALA A 177 -8.47 9.68 -3.97
CA ALA A 177 -8.99 9.00 -2.77
C ALA A 177 -8.17 9.34 -1.51
N GLY A 178 -7.08 10.11 -1.66
CA GLY A 178 -6.20 10.52 -0.59
C GLY A 178 -6.75 11.68 0.24
N THR A 179 -6.12 11.89 1.40
CA THR A 179 -6.50 12.93 2.36
C THR A 179 -5.91 14.31 2.04
N TRP A 180 -4.95 14.42 1.12
CA TRP A 180 -4.35 15.71 0.80
C TRP A 180 -4.48 15.98 -0.68
N GLU A 181 -4.42 17.26 -1.04
CA GLU A 181 -4.37 17.67 -2.44
C GLU A 181 -3.15 17.01 -3.13
N ARG A 182 -3.34 16.59 -4.38
CA ARG A 182 -2.35 15.82 -5.13
C ARG A 182 -1.99 16.50 -6.45
N THR A 183 -0.70 16.67 -6.66
CA THR A 183 -0.09 16.90 -7.97
C THR A 183 0.83 15.72 -8.24
N ASP A 184 0.53 14.93 -9.26
CA ASP A 184 1.26 13.69 -9.56
C ASP A 184 1.05 13.27 -11.02
N VAL A 185 1.93 12.38 -11.49
CA VAL A 185 1.77 11.73 -12.80
C VAL A 185 1.03 10.42 -12.61
N ALA A 186 -0.03 10.21 -13.39
CA ALA A 186 -0.73 8.93 -13.42
C ALA A 186 -0.83 8.38 -14.84
N ARG A 187 -0.96 7.06 -14.94
CA ARG A 187 -1.18 6.37 -16.21
C ARG A 187 -2.67 6.38 -16.54
N VAL A 188 -3.00 6.83 -17.74
CA VAL A 188 -4.37 6.91 -18.27
C VAL A 188 -4.56 5.82 -19.33
N ALA A 189 -5.41 4.85 -19.01
CA ALA A 189 -5.74 3.75 -19.91
C ALA A 189 -6.43 4.25 -21.19
N GLY A 190 -5.91 3.86 -22.36
CA GLY A 190 -6.42 4.35 -23.66
C GLY A 190 -6.29 5.86 -23.84
N GLY A 191 -5.28 6.47 -23.21
CA GLY A 191 -5.02 7.91 -23.27
C GLY A 191 -4.15 8.34 -24.46
N ALA A 192 -3.53 7.41 -25.18
CA ALA A 192 -2.69 7.75 -26.33
C ALA A 192 -3.50 8.43 -27.45
N GLY A 193 -2.94 9.47 -28.07
CA GLY A 193 -3.63 10.27 -29.08
C GLY A 193 -4.83 11.06 -28.53
N LYS A 194 -4.96 11.21 -27.21
CA LYS A 194 -5.96 12.05 -26.57
C LYS A 194 -5.33 13.32 -26.00
N ARG A 195 -6.17 14.34 -25.81
CA ARG A 195 -5.85 15.59 -25.14
C ARG A 195 -6.83 15.80 -24.01
N LEU A 196 -6.29 15.80 -22.79
CA LEU A 196 -7.07 16.07 -21.58
C LEU A 196 -6.83 17.52 -21.16
N SER A 197 -7.90 18.24 -20.89
CA SER A 197 -7.82 19.61 -20.38
C SER A 197 -8.66 19.78 -19.13
N SER A 198 -8.17 20.60 -18.19
CA SER A 198 -8.90 21.03 -17.00
C SER A 198 -9.03 22.54 -17.04
N GLU A 199 -10.25 23.07 -16.87
CA GLU A 199 -10.52 24.52 -16.88
C GLU A 199 -9.94 25.24 -18.12
N GLY A 200 -10.02 24.59 -19.29
CA GLY A 200 -9.51 25.12 -20.56
C GLY A 200 -7.99 25.06 -20.73
N ARG A 201 -7.25 24.50 -19.77
CA ARG A 201 -5.80 24.27 -19.86
C ARG A 201 -5.49 22.82 -20.15
N GLU A 202 -4.75 22.58 -21.23
CA GLU A 202 -4.30 21.24 -21.59
C GLU A 202 -3.28 20.72 -20.57
N LEU A 203 -3.43 19.44 -20.19
CA LEU A 203 -2.51 18.74 -19.32
C LEU A 203 -1.32 18.18 -20.12
N ALA A 204 -0.13 18.22 -19.52
CA ALA A 204 1.04 17.59 -20.11
C ALA A 204 0.81 16.07 -20.17
N SER A 205 0.99 15.49 -21.35
CA SER A 205 0.84 14.04 -21.57
C SER A 205 1.90 13.48 -22.49
N VAL A 206 2.26 12.21 -22.24
CA VAL A 206 3.18 11.43 -23.07
C VAL A 206 2.57 10.06 -23.33
N ASP A 207 2.45 9.71 -24.60
CA ASP A 207 1.78 8.50 -25.08
C ASP A 207 2.73 7.30 -25.03
N LEU A 208 2.27 6.21 -24.44
CA LEU A 208 2.99 4.95 -24.29
C LEU A 208 2.66 4.02 -25.46
N GLU A 209 3.62 3.15 -25.80
CA GLU A 209 3.50 2.21 -26.93
C GLU A 209 2.30 1.25 -26.83
N ASN A 210 1.81 1.00 -25.62
CA ASN A 210 0.68 0.11 -25.36
C ASN A 210 -0.69 0.79 -25.47
N GLY A 211 -0.76 2.04 -25.94
CA GLY A 211 -2.00 2.80 -26.12
C GLY A 211 -2.43 3.63 -24.91
N ASP A 212 -1.68 3.59 -23.82
CA ASP A 212 -1.91 4.44 -22.64
C ASP A 212 -1.16 5.76 -22.74
N ALA A 213 -1.41 6.68 -21.81
CA ALA A 213 -0.60 7.90 -21.67
C ALA A 213 -0.19 8.11 -20.21
N LEU A 214 0.99 8.70 -19.98
CA LEU A 214 1.33 9.35 -18.72
C LEU A 214 0.77 10.77 -18.76
N VAL A 215 0.06 11.19 -17.72
CA VAL A 215 -0.53 12.54 -17.63
C VAL A 215 -0.17 13.16 -16.29
N LEU A 216 0.33 14.40 -16.32
CA LEU A 216 0.59 15.18 -15.11
C LEU A 216 -0.69 15.91 -14.67
N PHE A 217 -1.27 15.45 -13.58
CA PHE A 217 -2.42 16.08 -12.92
C PHE A 217 -1.92 17.04 -11.85
N ARG A 218 -2.58 18.21 -11.72
CA ARG A 218 -2.23 19.23 -10.75
C ARG A 218 -3.42 19.55 -9.87
N GLU A 219 -3.16 19.73 -8.57
CA GLU A 219 -4.13 20.23 -7.59
C GLU A 219 -5.45 19.44 -7.55
N VAL A 220 -5.37 18.11 -7.68
CA VAL A 220 -6.54 17.22 -7.56
C VAL A 220 -6.99 17.25 -6.09
N PRO A 221 -8.22 17.72 -5.80
CA PRO A 221 -8.66 17.96 -4.43
C PRO A 221 -8.73 16.65 -3.64
N PRO A 222 -8.50 16.69 -2.31
CA PRO A 222 -8.59 15.49 -1.48
C PRO A 222 -10.02 14.93 -1.45
N LEU A 223 -10.15 13.61 -1.38
CA LEU A 223 -11.44 12.90 -1.44
C LEU A 223 -12.34 13.46 -2.53
N GLY A 224 -11.79 13.71 -3.72
CA GLY A 224 -12.38 14.61 -4.70
C GLY A 224 -11.86 14.39 -6.10
N TYR A 225 -12.36 15.18 -7.04
CA TYR A 225 -12.08 15.00 -8.46
C TYR A 225 -11.83 16.29 -9.23
N LEU A 226 -11.23 16.13 -10.42
CA LEU A 226 -11.28 17.09 -11.52
C LEU A 226 -11.95 16.44 -12.73
N ALA A 227 -12.99 17.09 -13.27
CA ALA A 227 -13.60 16.74 -14.54
C ALA A 227 -12.79 17.34 -15.68
N LEU A 228 -12.40 16.48 -16.62
CA LEU A 228 -11.52 16.80 -17.73
C LEU A 228 -12.31 16.73 -19.03
N SER A 229 -12.07 17.68 -19.93
CA SER A 229 -12.52 17.54 -21.31
C SER A 229 -11.53 16.67 -22.08
N GLU A 230 -12.04 15.79 -22.95
CA GLU A 230 -11.24 14.93 -23.82
C GLU A 230 -11.45 15.29 -25.30
N ALA A 231 -10.36 15.51 -26.02
CA ALA A 231 -10.34 15.63 -27.48
C ALA A 231 -9.35 14.64 -28.10
N ASP A 232 -9.52 14.36 -29.38
CA ASP A 232 -8.51 13.63 -30.16
C ASP A 232 -7.39 14.58 -30.57
N GLY A 233 -6.15 14.08 -30.63
CA GLY A 233 -5.00 14.85 -31.07
C GLY A 233 -3.86 13.95 -31.54
N GLU A 234 -2.82 14.56 -32.11
CA GLU A 234 -1.66 13.82 -32.61
C GLU A 234 -0.97 13.04 -31.48
N PRO A 235 -0.47 11.81 -31.72
CA PRO A 235 0.26 11.09 -30.70
C PRO A 235 1.50 11.86 -30.21
N ARG A 236 1.76 11.85 -28.90
CA ARG A 236 2.93 12.48 -28.26
C ARG A 236 3.84 11.44 -27.60
N PRO A 237 4.60 10.64 -28.37
CA PRO A 237 5.47 9.63 -27.78
C PRO A 237 6.63 10.27 -26.99
N PRO A 238 7.30 9.50 -26.11
CA PRO A 238 8.60 9.88 -25.57
C PRO A 238 9.57 10.24 -26.69
N THR A 239 10.38 11.27 -26.48
CA THR A 239 11.44 11.64 -27.43
C THR A 239 12.71 10.90 -27.06
N ALA A 240 13.21 10.06 -27.96
CA ALA A 240 14.49 9.38 -27.78
C ALA A 240 15.64 10.40 -27.67
N ASP A 241 16.52 10.22 -26.69
CA ASP A 241 17.68 11.09 -26.40
C ASP A 241 18.96 10.25 -26.28
N GLY A 242 19.10 9.27 -27.17
CA GLY A 242 20.27 8.40 -27.28
C GLY A 242 20.48 7.42 -26.14
N ASP A 243 21.61 6.72 -26.21
CA ASP A 243 22.10 5.89 -25.11
C ASP A 243 22.81 6.79 -24.09
N ALA A 244 22.42 6.69 -22.81
CA ALA A 244 23.03 7.48 -21.73
C ALA A 244 22.98 6.70 -20.42
N LEU A 245 23.93 7.00 -19.52
CA LEU A 245 23.97 6.43 -18.17
C LEU A 245 23.61 7.48 -17.11
N ASP A 246 23.16 8.66 -17.53
CA ASP A 246 22.83 9.76 -16.65
C ASP A 246 21.57 10.49 -17.12
N ALA A 247 20.86 11.06 -16.15
CA ALA A 247 19.71 11.91 -16.38
C ALA A 247 19.61 13.00 -15.32
N LYS A 248 19.01 14.12 -15.71
CA LYS A 248 18.76 15.27 -14.82
C LYS A 248 17.41 15.90 -15.14
N ALA A 249 16.59 16.11 -14.12
CA ALA A 249 15.33 16.88 -14.17
C ALA A 249 14.90 17.28 -12.75
N GLY A 250 14.16 18.38 -12.60
CA GLY A 250 13.61 18.80 -11.30
C GLY A 250 14.62 19.01 -10.17
N GLY A 251 15.87 19.34 -10.51
CA GLY A 251 16.98 19.44 -9.55
C GLY A 251 17.58 18.11 -9.11
N PHE A 252 17.02 16.97 -9.52
CA PHE A 252 17.61 15.65 -9.33
C PHE A 252 18.62 15.32 -10.43
N THR A 253 19.71 14.64 -10.05
CA THR A 253 20.65 14.04 -11.00
C THR A 253 20.87 12.59 -10.62
N VAL A 254 20.81 11.70 -11.60
CA VAL A 254 21.05 10.25 -11.46
C VAL A 254 22.20 9.84 -12.36
N GLN A 255 23.08 8.96 -11.86
CA GLN A 255 24.06 8.25 -12.68
C GLN A 255 23.99 6.75 -12.42
N LEU A 256 24.06 5.97 -13.49
CA LEU A 256 24.06 4.52 -13.48
C LEU A 256 25.48 3.96 -13.45
N ASP A 257 25.62 2.82 -12.77
CA ASP A 257 26.80 1.98 -12.80
C ASP A 257 26.87 1.20 -14.12
N PRO A 258 27.95 1.34 -14.92
CA PRO A 258 28.04 0.68 -16.23
C PRO A 258 28.21 -0.85 -16.14
N ALA A 259 28.52 -1.41 -14.97
CA ALA A 259 28.66 -2.85 -14.81
C ALA A 259 27.30 -3.52 -14.48
N THR A 260 26.49 -2.89 -13.64
CA THR A 260 25.27 -3.49 -13.10
C THR A 260 23.98 -2.82 -13.55
N GLY A 261 24.01 -1.53 -13.91
CA GLY A 261 22.84 -0.70 -14.15
C GLY A 261 22.18 -0.16 -12.88
N ALA A 262 22.79 -0.33 -11.70
CA ALA A 262 22.34 0.28 -10.45
C ALA A 262 22.59 1.81 -10.46
N ILE A 263 21.86 2.57 -9.65
CA ILE A 263 22.06 4.01 -9.48
C ILE A 263 23.23 4.23 -8.51
N ARG A 264 24.43 4.46 -9.05
CA ARG A 264 25.65 4.68 -8.25
C ARG A 264 25.72 6.07 -7.61
N SER A 265 24.96 7.03 -8.13
CA SER A 265 24.89 8.40 -7.61
C SER A 265 23.49 8.96 -7.81
N LEU A 266 22.98 9.61 -6.77
CA LEU A 266 21.71 10.33 -6.74
C LEU A 266 21.93 11.62 -5.96
N THR A 267 21.80 12.76 -6.61
CA THR A 267 21.81 14.08 -5.95
C THR A 267 20.46 14.76 -6.10
N GLY A 268 20.06 15.51 -5.07
CA GLY A 268 18.87 16.37 -5.10
C GLY A 268 19.20 17.83 -5.40
N PRO A 269 18.20 18.73 -5.26
CA PRO A 269 18.38 20.16 -5.49
C PRO A 269 19.49 20.82 -4.64
N ASP A 270 19.83 20.22 -3.49
CA ASP A 270 20.90 20.69 -2.61
C ASP A 270 22.31 20.21 -3.03
N GLY A 271 22.42 19.39 -4.09
CA GLY A 271 23.67 18.89 -4.64
C GLY A 271 24.39 17.85 -3.79
N LYS A 272 23.88 17.49 -2.61
CA LYS A 272 24.48 16.47 -1.75
C LYS A 272 24.29 15.07 -2.37
N GLU A 273 25.22 14.15 -2.15
CA GLU A 273 25.09 12.74 -2.54
C GLU A 273 24.09 12.00 -1.63
N ARG A 274 23.38 11.00 -2.16
CA ARG A 274 22.41 10.16 -1.43
C ARG A 274 22.76 8.68 -1.45
N VAL A 275 23.77 8.27 -2.23
CA VAL A 275 24.21 6.87 -2.33
C VAL A 275 25.46 6.65 -1.49
N LYS A 276 25.42 5.66 -0.59
CA LYS A 276 26.55 5.24 0.24
C LYS A 276 27.54 4.44 -0.59
N THR A 277 28.82 4.80 -0.52
CA THR A 277 29.90 3.93 -0.98
C THR A 277 29.95 2.68 -0.09
N SER A 278 29.69 1.50 -0.66
CA SER A 278 29.62 0.24 0.08
C SER A 278 30.00 -0.94 -0.81
N ALA A 279 29.82 -2.16 -0.33
CA ALA A 279 29.93 -3.38 -1.14
C ALA A 279 28.82 -3.50 -2.20
N TRP A 280 27.77 -2.68 -2.09
CA TRP A 280 26.65 -2.61 -3.01
C TRP A 280 26.91 -1.54 -4.07
N SER A 281 26.59 -1.84 -5.33
CA SER A 281 26.89 -0.99 -6.50
C SER A 281 26.08 0.31 -6.56
N GLY A 282 25.01 0.42 -5.77
CA GLY A 282 24.18 1.62 -5.70
C GLY A 282 22.71 1.31 -5.39
N LEU A 283 21.85 2.33 -5.52
CA LEU A 283 20.40 2.17 -5.36
C LEU A 283 19.83 1.36 -6.52
N ASN A 284 18.74 0.62 -6.27
CA ASN A 284 18.12 -0.25 -7.26
C ASN A 284 19.07 -1.34 -7.82
N GLN A 285 20.00 -1.83 -7.01
CA GLN A 285 20.80 -3.01 -7.36
C GLN A 285 19.95 -4.26 -7.13
N LEU A 286 19.71 -5.05 -8.17
CA LEU A 286 19.00 -6.33 -8.05
C LEU A 286 19.99 -7.42 -7.67
N VAL A 287 19.76 -8.05 -6.52
CA VAL A 287 20.60 -9.10 -5.95
C VAL A 287 19.78 -10.37 -5.82
N TYR A 288 20.21 -11.44 -6.47
CA TYR A 288 19.55 -12.74 -6.44
C TYR A 288 20.36 -13.70 -5.59
N ALA A 289 19.78 -14.10 -4.47
CA ALA A 289 20.34 -15.03 -3.51
C ALA A 289 19.77 -16.43 -3.77
N ARG A 290 20.64 -17.43 -3.86
CA ARG A 290 20.25 -18.85 -3.96
C ARG A 290 20.91 -19.66 -2.87
N GLY A 291 20.24 -20.73 -2.44
CA GLY A 291 20.69 -21.63 -1.39
C GLY A 291 20.08 -21.33 -0.03
N GLY A 292 20.80 -21.70 1.04
CA GLY A 292 20.33 -21.53 2.42
C GLY A 292 19.44 -22.68 2.91
N GLU A 293 19.36 -23.79 2.17
CA GLU A 293 18.77 -25.04 2.64
C GLU A 293 19.45 -25.51 3.93
N HIS A 294 18.66 -26.10 4.83
CA HIS A 294 19.14 -26.71 6.08
C HIS A 294 20.00 -25.78 6.95
N SER A 295 19.57 -24.52 7.07
CA SER A 295 20.31 -23.46 7.75
C SER A 295 19.49 -22.65 8.76
N ALA A 296 20.16 -21.70 9.41
CA ALA A 296 19.59 -20.67 10.29
C ALA A 296 18.46 -19.84 9.65
N MET A 297 18.32 -19.87 8.32
CA MET A 297 17.19 -19.27 7.60
C MET A 297 15.87 -20.06 7.75
N TRP A 298 15.89 -21.18 8.49
CA TRP A 298 14.74 -22.00 8.82
C TRP A 298 13.95 -22.54 7.61
N THR A 299 14.69 -23.01 6.62
CA THR A 299 14.18 -23.54 5.35
C THR A 299 13.69 -25.00 5.43
N SER A 300 13.64 -25.58 6.64
CA SER A 300 13.07 -26.90 6.92
C SER A 300 12.48 -26.96 8.34
N GLY A 301 11.66 -27.99 8.65
CA GLY A 301 11.07 -28.15 9.99
C GLY A 301 12.04 -28.55 11.10
N ASN A 302 13.28 -28.94 10.76
CA ASN A 302 14.25 -29.43 11.74
C ASN A 302 14.95 -28.28 12.47
N ARG A 303 14.63 -28.10 13.76
CA ARG A 303 15.21 -27.03 14.60
C ARG A 303 16.71 -27.15 14.80
N ASP A 304 17.31 -28.33 14.66
CA ASP A 304 18.76 -28.47 14.81
C ASP A 304 19.54 -27.77 13.70
N GLU A 305 18.92 -27.58 12.53
CA GLU A 305 19.52 -26.87 11.39
C GLU A 305 19.67 -25.37 11.63
N LEU A 306 18.96 -24.80 12.62
CA LEU A 306 19.09 -23.39 13.00
C LEU A 306 20.51 -23.02 13.46
N LYS A 307 21.33 -24.02 13.79
CA LYS A 307 22.74 -23.86 14.18
C LYS A 307 23.67 -23.70 12.98
N ASN A 308 23.23 -24.05 11.78
CA ASN A 308 24.06 -24.05 10.58
C ASN A 308 24.02 -22.66 9.92
N PRO A 309 25.18 -22.04 9.63
CA PRO A 309 25.21 -20.80 8.89
C PRO A 309 24.69 -21.03 7.45
N PRO A 310 23.94 -20.07 6.87
CA PRO A 310 23.44 -20.24 5.51
C PRO A 310 24.57 -20.14 4.49
N GLN A 311 24.58 -21.07 3.52
CA GLN A 311 25.41 -20.97 2.33
C GLN A 311 24.58 -20.34 1.22
N LEU A 312 24.86 -19.07 0.93
CA LEU A 312 24.16 -18.30 -0.09
C LEU A 312 25.10 -17.97 -1.25
N GLU A 313 24.68 -18.33 -2.45
CA GLU A 313 25.26 -17.82 -3.69
C GLU A 313 24.56 -16.50 -4.03
N LEU A 314 25.33 -15.41 -4.12
CA LEU A 314 24.81 -14.10 -4.50
C LEU A 314 25.22 -13.79 -5.92
N THR A 315 24.23 -13.58 -6.78
CA THR A 315 24.41 -13.06 -8.13
C THR A 315 23.69 -11.73 -8.26
N GLN A 316 24.06 -10.96 -9.27
CA GLN A 316 23.49 -9.63 -9.50
C GLN A 316 23.33 -9.37 -10.97
N THR A 317 22.42 -8.47 -11.30
CA THR A 317 22.20 -8.03 -12.67
C THR A 317 23.48 -7.47 -13.30
N LYS A 318 23.69 -7.80 -14.57
CA LYS A 318 24.67 -7.15 -15.46
C LYS A 318 23.94 -6.13 -16.33
N PHE A 319 24.57 -4.97 -16.51
CA PHE A 319 24.11 -3.96 -17.45
C PHE A 319 24.14 -4.50 -18.88
N VAL A 320 23.09 -4.23 -19.66
CA VAL A 320 23.03 -4.55 -21.10
C VAL A 320 23.01 -3.28 -21.92
N ARG A 321 21.99 -2.43 -21.69
CA ARG A 321 21.81 -1.16 -22.41
C ARG A 321 20.99 -0.19 -21.56
N CYS A 322 21.19 1.10 -21.77
CA CYS A 322 20.28 2.13 -21.27
C CYS A 322 19.97 3.16 -22.35
N ARG A 323 18.68 3.40 -22.57
CA ARG A 323 18.18 4.50 -23.42
C ARG A 323 17.66 5.61 -22.53
N ARG A 324 17.98 6.86 -22.88
CA ARG A 324 17.36 8.03 -22.27
C ARG A 324 16.20 8.50 -23.14
N GLU A 325 15.09 8.80 -22.49
CA GLU A 325 13.90 9.29 -23.14
C GLU A 325 13.42 10.56 -22.42
N ARG A 326 13.21 11.63 -23.19
CA ARG A 326 12.53 12.81 -22.70
C ARG A 326 11.03 12.54 -22.69
N LEU A 327 10.37 12.99 -21.64
CA LEU A 327 8.92 12.97 -21.48
C LEU A 327 8.47 14.43 -21.55
N PRO A 328 8.13 14.97 -22.75
CA PRO A 328 7.85 16.39 -22.92
C PRO A 328 6.79 16.91 -21.92
N GLY A 329 7.15 17.93 -21.14
CA GLY A 329 6.28 18.53 -20.12
C GLY A 329 6.07 17.70 -18.85
N ILE A 330 6.79 16.58 -18.70
CA ILE A 330 6.72 15.69 -17.53
C ILE A 330 8.11 15.51 -16.89
N GLY A 331 9.14 15.21 -17.69
CA GLY A 331 10.49 14.96 -17.19
C GLY A 331 11.38 14.16 -18.13
N VAL A 332 12.18 13.27 -17.56
CA VAL A 332 13.12 12.38 -18.26
C VAL A 332 13.09 11.00 -17.62
N ARG A 333 13.25 9.95 -18.42
CA ARG A 333 13.43 8.59 -17.91
C ARG A 333 14.63 7.90 -18.53
N LEU A 334 15.27 7.05 -17.73
CA LEU A 334 16.26 6.06 -18.16
C LEU A 334 15.56 4.70 -18.24
N VAL A 335 15.61 4.06 -19.41
CA VAL A 335 15.09 2.71 -19.64
C VAL A 335 16.29 1.77 -19.74
N VAL A 336 16.51 0.99 -18.68
CA VAL A 336 17.70 0.16 -18.47
C VAL A 336 17.35 -1.31 -18.67
N GLU A 337 17.95 -1.92 -19.69
CA GLU A 337 17.90 -3.36 -19.92
C GLU A 337 19.05 -4.03 -19.16
N ARG A 338 18.72 -5.11 -18.44
CA ARG A 338 19.65 -5.84 -17.56
C ARG A 338 19.51 -7.34 -17.77
N ALA A 339 20.58 -8.07 -17.52
CA ALA A 339 20.62 -9.53 -17.62
C ALA A 339 20.96 -10.17 -16.28
N LEU A 340 20.27 -11.26 -15.94
CA LEU A 340 20.54 -12.08 -14.76
C LEU A 340 20.04 -13.51 -15.01
N ASP A 341 20.86 -14.50 -14.68
CA ASP A 341 20.50 -15.90 -14.88
C ASP A 341 19.25 -16.28 -14.06
N GLY A 342 18.30 -16.97 -14.69
CA GLY A 342 16.98 -17.26 -14.12
C GLY A 342 15.92 -16.19 -14.38
N PHE A 343 16.29 -15.07 -14.99
CA PHE A 343 15.39 -13.96 -15.32
C PHE A 343 15.41 -13.67 -16.83
N PRO A 344 14.47 -14.24 -17.62
CA PRO A 344 14.39 -14.01 -19.07
C PRO A 344 14.40 -12.54 -19.50
N SER A 345 13.85 -11.63 -18.68
CA SER A 345 13.91 -10.19 -18.97
C SER A 345 13.91 -9.37 -17.69
N ILE A 346 14.78 -8.36 -17.62
CA ILE A 346 14.75 -7.32 -16.59
C ILE A 346 14.86 -5.95 -17.25
N THR A 347 13.85 -5.12 -17.03
CA THR A 347 13.86 -3.70 -17.43
C THR A 347 13.63 -2.83 -16.21
N SER A 348 14.61 -2.00 -15.87
CA SER A 348 14.49 -0.97 -14.84
C SER A 348 14.21 0.38 -15.50
N ILE A 349 13.18 1.09 -15.06
CA ILE A 349 12.82 2.43 -15.54
C ILE A 349 13.04 3.39 -14.38
N VAL A 350 13.89 4.40 -14.55
CA VAL A 350 14.12 5.46 -13.55
C VAL A 350 13.59 6.77 -14.12
N THR A 351 12.57 7.36 -13.48
CA THR A 351 11.92 8.59 -13.93
C THR A 351 12.24 9.74 -12.98
N LEU A 352 12.75 10.83 -13.55
CA LEU A 352 12.98 12.10 -12.87
C LEU A 352 11.99 13.10 -13.48
N TYR A 353 11.28 13.82 -12.63
CA TYR A 353 10.24 14.74 -13.07
C TYR A 353 10.76 16.17 -13.13
N ASP A 354 10.18 16.99 -14.01
CA ASP A 354 10.53 18.41 -14.08
C ASP A 354 10.03 19.18 -12.85
N GLU A 355 8.85 18.81 -12.33
CA GLU A 355 8.13 19.55 -11.27
C GLU A 355 7.93 18.75 -9.97
N LEU A 356 8.15 17.43 -9.97
CA LEU A 356 7.86 16.58 -8.79
C LEU A 356 9.10 16.32 -7.93
N PRO A 357 9.01 16.42 -6.59
CA PRO A 357 10.16 16.38 -5.69
C PRO A 357 10.59 14.95 -5.30
N TRP A 358 10.51 14.00 -6.24
CA TRP A 358 10.87 12.60 -6.03
C TRP A 358 11.37 11.93 -7.31
N VAL A 359 12.00 10.77 -7.14
CA VAL A 359 12.42 9.87 -8.21
C VAL A 359 11.61 8.58 -8.12
N ASP A 360 11.03 8.16 -9.23
CA ASP A 360 10.31 6.90 -9.35
C ASP A 360 11.14 5.85 -10.07
N ILE A 361 11.09 4.62 -9.58
CA ILE A 361 11.82 3.47 -10.09
C ILE A 361 10.82 2.34 -10.32
N GLU A 362 10.81 1.75 -11.50
CA GLU A 362 9.98 0.60 -11.84
C GLU A 362 10.86 -0.54 -12.37
N ASN A 363 10.83 -1.70 -11.73
CA ASN A 363 11.50 -2.89 -12.22
C ASN A 363 10.48 -3.88 -12.77
N ARG A 364 10.46 -4.05 -14.09
CA ARG A 364 9.69 -5.07 -14.80
C ARG A 364 10.55 -6.32 -14.95
N ILE A 365 10.10 -7.41 -14.37
CA ILE A 365 10.89 -8.65 -14.25
C ILE A 365 10.06 -9.80 -14.80
N THR A 366 10.66 -10.61 -15.66
CA THR A 366 10.16 -11.96 -15.96
C THR A 366 11.13 -12.95 -15.35
N LYS A 367 10.61 -13.88 -14.55
CA LYS A 367 11.40 -14.87 -13.82
C LYS A 367 10.98 -16.29 -14.19
N THR A 368 11.95 -17.18 -14.33
CA THR A 368 11.71 -18.62 -14.44
C THR A 368 11.46 -19.21 -13.05
N ALA A 369 10.40 -20.00 -12.90
CA ALA A 369 10.10 -20.69 -11.64
C ALA A 369 11.17 -21.75 -11.32
N THR A 370 11.50 -21.90 -10.03
CA THR A 370 12.46 -22.90 -9.55
C THR A 370 12.08 -23.35 -8.14
N LEU A 371 12.40 -24.60 -7.81
CA LEU A 371 12.24 -25.18 -6.47
C LEU A 371 13.50 -25.02 -5.60
N VAL A 372 14.62 -24.59 -6.20
CA VAL A 372 15.84 -24.24 -5.45
C VAL A 372 15.51 -23.07 -4.53
N LYS A 373 16.05 -23.07 -3.30
CA LYS A 373 15.81 -21.96 -2.38
C LYS A 373 16.41 -20.67 -2.92
N GLU A 374 15.62 -19.62 -2.91
CA GLU A 374 15.95 -18.37 -3.56
C GLU A 374 15.27 -17.15 -2.91
N ALA A 375 15.86 -16.00 -3.16
CA ALA A 375 15.26 -14.69 -2.93
C ALA A 375 15.79 -13.64 -3.90
N LEU A 376 14.93 -12.69 -4.28
CA LEU A 376 15.35 -11.48 -4.97
C LEU A 376 15.24 -10.29 -4.01
N TYR A 377 16.33 -9.53 -3.94
CA TYR A 377 16.41 -8.28 -3.21
C TYR A 377 16.66 -7.11 -4.16
N VAL A 378 16.19 -5.94 -3.78
CA VAL A 378 16.54 -4.67 -4.43
C VAL A 378 17.22 -3.77 -3.39
N ALA A 379 18.52 -3.52 -3.55
CA ALA A 379 19.31 -2.77 -2.58
C ALA A 379 19.18 -1.26 -2.75
N PHE A 380 19.15 -0.55 -1.62
CA PHE A 380 19.12 0.90 -1.49
C PHE A 380 20.11 1.33 -0.39
N PRO A 381 21.43 1.33 -0.67
CA PRO A 381 22.45 1.84 0.24
C PRO A 381 22.41 3.37 0.29
N PHE A 382 21.61 3.95 1.18
CA PHE A 382 21.53 5.39 1.35
C PHE A 382 22.72 5.93 2.14
N ALA A 383 23.18 7.15 1.80
CA ALA A 383 24.34 7.84 2.37
C ALA A 383 24.12 8.32 3.82
N PHE A 384 23.81 7.38 4.72
CA PHE A 384 23.74 7.56 6.16
C PHE A 384 24.76 6.66 6.84
N THR A 385 25.11 6.97 8.09
CA THR A 385 26.04 6.16 8.89
C THR A 385 25.30 5.34 9.94
N LYS A 386 24.38 5.98 10.66
CA LYS A 386 23.57 5.42 11.74
C LYS A 386 22.20 6.13 11.80
N PRO A 387 21.35 5.99 10.75
CA PRO A 387 20.09 6.70 10.72
C PRO A 387 19.09 6.13 11.74
N THR A 388 18.17 6.97 12.19
CA THR A 388 16.91 6.50 12.76
C THR A 388 16.01 6.01 11.63
N VAL A 389 15.36 4.87 11.81
CA VAL A 389 14.47 4.28 10.81
C VAL A 389 13.07 4.17 11.40
N ASP A 390 12.13 4.90 10.82
CA ASP A 390 10.70 4.80 11.12
C ASP A 390 9.99 3.99 10.02
N VAL A 391 9.09 3.12 10.43
CA VAL A 391 8.33 2.23 9.55
C VAL A 391 6.86 2.46 9.78
N GLU A 392 6.09 2.57 8.69
CA GLU A 392 4.65 2.55 8.80
C GLU A 392 4.14 1.15 9.15
N VAL A 393 3.42 1.06 10.26
CA VAL A 393 2.69 -0.15 10.67
C VAL A 393 1.19 0.12 10.57
N PRO A 394 0.31 -0.89 10.60
CA PRO A 394 -1.13 -0.66 10.50
C PRO A 394 -1.62 0.40 11.48
N LEU A 395 -2.19 1.49 10.94
CA LEU A 395 -2.73 2.64 11.68
C LEU A 395 -1.70 3.35 12.59
N GLY A 396 -0.40 3.24 12.31
CA GLY A 396 0.61 3.84 13.16
C GLY A 396 2.02 3.81 12.57
N ARG A 397 3.01 3.99 13.44
CA ARG A 397 4.43 3.89 13.09
C ARG A 397 5.23 3.26 14.21
N MET A 398 6.36 2.70 13.83
CA MET A 398 7.33 2.09 14.72
C MET A 398 8.73 2.61 14.37
N THR A 399 9.48 3.09 15.35
CA THR A 399 10.93 3.27 15.18
C THR A 399 11.63 1.95 15.43
N VAL A 400 12.40 1.49 14.44
CA VAL A 400 13.16 0.23 14.48
C VAL A 400 14.04 0.16 15.73
N ASP A 401 14.11 -1.03 16.32
CA ASP A 401 14.83 -1.35 17.56
C ASP A 401 14.26 -0.69 18.85
N ARG A 402 13.83 0.58 18.78
CA ARG A 402 13.27 1.33 19.91
C ARG A 402 11.87 0.88 20.30
N ASP A 403 10.98 0.75 19.32
CA ASP A 403 9.56 0.49 19.55
C ASP A 403 9.20 -1.00 19.39
N GLN A 404 10.18 -1.90 19.58
CA GLN A 404 10.02 -3.35 19.46
C GLN A 404 10.23 -4.06 20.80
N GLN A 405 9.41 -5.08 21.08
CA GLN A 405 9.57 -5.93 22.26
C GLN A 405 10.86 -6.77 22.23
N PRO A 406 11.31 -7.25 23.40
CA PRO A 406 12.26 -8.37 23.47
C PRO A 406 11.69 -9.60 22.75
N GLY A 407 12.49 -10.21 21.89
CA GLY A 407 12.10 -11.38 21.10
C GLY A 407 11.48 -11.07 19.73
N SER A 408 11.18 -9.79 19.42
CA SER A 408 10.69 -9.40 18.10
C SER A 408 11.71 -9.61 17.00
N CYS A 409 11.23 -9.94 15.79
CA CYS A 409 12.06 -10.07 14.61
C CYS A 409 12.77 -8.76 14.24
N ARG A 410 14.08 -8.84 13.96
CA ARG A 410 14.93 -7.73 13.49
C ARG A 410 15.75 -8.11 12.25
N ASP A 411 15.40 -9.24 11.65
CA ASP A 411 16.08 -9.78 10.48
C ASP A 411 15.44 -9.27 9.17
N TRP A 412 14.13 -9.06 9.21
CA TRP A 412 13.31 -8.47 8.16
C TRP A 412 12.09 -7.79 8.80
N TYR A 413 11.40 -6.97 8.03
CA TYR A 413 10.28 -6.15 8.47
C TYR A 413 9.20 -6.08 7.39
N CYS A 414 7.99 -5.70 7.79
CA CYS A 414 6.91 -5.31 6.88
C CYS A 414 6.67 -3.79 7.00
N HIS A 415 6.33 -3.15 5.88
CA HIS A 415 5.81 -1.78 5.88
C HIS A 415 4.44 -1.70 5.19
N ALA A 416 3.60 -0.75 5.61
CA ALA A 416 2.34 -0.49 4.93
C ALA A 416 2.57 0.27 3.62
N HIS A 417 3.16 1.48 3.64
CA HIS A 417 3.45 2.26 2.44
C HIS A 417 4.87 2.84 2.42
N TRP A 418 5.42 3.22 3.57
CA TRP A 418 6.70 3.92 3.63
C TRP A 418 7.65 3.45 4.75
N VAL A 419 8.94 3.68 4.51
CA VAL A 419 10.05 3.59 5.46
C VAL A 419 10.84 4.90 5.39
N TRP A 420 11.10 5.52 6.52
CA TRP A 420 11.75 6.83 6.59
C TRP A 420 13.08 6.73 7.35
N LEU A 421 14.19 6.96 6.64
CA LEU A 421 15.54 6.98 7.19
C LEU A 421 15.97 8.42 7.41
N GLN A 422 16.48 8.75 8.61
CA GLN A 422 16.83 10.11 9.01
C GLN A 422 18.15 10.16 9.78
N GLU A 423 18.99 11.16 9.48
CA GLU A 423 20.21 11.45 10.22
C GLU A 423 20.49 12.97 10.17
N GLY A 424 20.62 13.61 11.34
CA GLY A 424 20.84 15.06 11.40
C GLY A 424 19.70 15.86 10.76
N SER A 425 20.02 16.67 9.74
CA SER A 425 19.04 17.45 8.97
C SER A 425 18.59 16.76 7.67
N ASP A 426 19.13 15.58 7.38
CA ASP A 426 18.87 14.87 6.14
C ASP A 426 17.91 13.69 6.39
N GLY A 427 17.09 13.39 5.39
CA GLY A 427 16.19 12.25 5.46
C GLY A 427 15.70 11.79 4.09
N ILE A 428 15.42 10.51 3.99
CA ILE A 428 14.97 9.84 2.78
C ILE A 428 13.74 9.00 3.12
N LEU A 429 12.64 9.30 2.45
CA LEU A 429 11.44 8.48 2.48
C LEU A 429 11.50 7.51 1.29
N TRP A 430 11.48 6.23 1.60
CA TRP A 430 11.39 5.14 0.64
C TRP A 430 9.98 4.55 0.70
N SER A 431 9.38 4.29 -0.46
CA SER A 431 8.05 3.67 -0.55
C SER A 431 8.07 2.57 -1.59
N GLY A 432 7.52 1.40 -1.23
CA GLY A 432 7.46 0.20 -2.06
C GLY A 432 6.03 -0.34 -2.15
N PRO A 433 5.16 0.19 -3.03
CA PRO A 433 3.77 -0.26 -3.14
C PRO A 433 3.65 -1.77 -3.42
N ASP A 434 4.59 -2.35 -4.17
CA ASP A 434 4.52 -3.74 -4.64
C ASP A 434 5.37 -4.74 -3.82
N SER A 435 6.15 -4.28 -2.85
CA SER A 435 7.07 -5.13 -2.06
C SER A 435 6.97 -4.76 -0.57
N PRO A 436 6.06 -5.38 0.20
CA PRO A 436 5.83 -5.00 1.60
C PRO A 436 6.96 -5.41 2.55
N LEU A 437 7.79 -6.37 2.15
CA LEU A 437 8.91 -6.84 2.96
C LEU A 437 10.18 -6.04 2.67
N PHE A 438 10.95 -5.79 3.71
CA PHE A 438 12.29 -5.21 3.58
C PHE A 438 13.25 -5.73 4.65
N THR A 439 14.56 -5.61 4.40
CA THR A 439 15.60 -5.83 5.40
C THR A 439 16.45 -4.57 5.56
N LEU A 440 17.19 -4.52 6.68
CA LEU A 440 18.15 -3.45 6.97
C LEU A 440 19.54 -4.04 7.13
N ASN A 441 20.55 -3.26 6.73
CA ASN A 441 21.99 -3.55 6.73
C ASN A 441 22.44 -4.66 5.78
N ASP A 442 21.72 -5.79 5.75
CA ASP A 442 22.05 -6.95 4.94
C ASP A 442 20.77 -7.70 4.54
N LEU A 443 20.88 -8.60 3.57
CA LEU A 443 19.83 -9.54 3.19
C LEU A 443 19.49 -10.52 4.33
N PHE A 444 18.36 -11.23 4.22
CA PHE A 444 17.97 -12.21 5.23
C PHE A 444 18.92 -13.40 5.25
N ARG A 445 19.59 -13.61 6.39
CA ARG A 445 20.53 -14.73 6.62
C ARG A 445 20.15 -15.59 7.83
N GLY A 446 18.96 -15.40 8.41
CA GLY A 446 18.61 -16.06 9.67
C GLY A 446 19.62 -15.73 10.78
N ALA A 447 19.87 -14.45 11.00
CA ALA A 447 20.77 -13.97 12.04
C ALA A 447 20.12 -13.98 13.44
N TRP A 448 18.78 -14.05 13.51
CA TRP A 448 18.01 -14.10 14.77
C TRP A 448 18.39 -12.95 15.71
N ARG A 449 18.47 -11.74 15.15
CA ARG A 449 19.01 -10.56 15.84
C ARG A 449 18.18 -10.16 17.04
N HIS A 450 18.85 -9.96 18.18
CA HIS A 450 18.24 -9.38 19.39
C HIS A 450 18.17 -7.85 19.35
N SER A 451 19.04 -7.22 18.58
CA SER A 451 19.11 -5.76 18.38
C SER A 451 19.64 -5.45 16.98
N ILE A 452 19.33 -4.27 16.45
CA ILE A 452 19.90 -3.79 15.19
C ILE A 452 20.30 -2.32 15.28
N VAL A 453 21.41 -1.97 14.65
CA VAL A 453 21.82 -0.58 14.42
C VAL A 453 21.77 -0.34 12.91
N PRO A 454 20.75 0.36 12.38
CA PRO A 454 20.66 0.64 10.96
C PRO A 454 21.90 1.38 10.44
N ASP A 455 22.34 1.06 9.22
CA ASP A 455 23.56 1.63 8.62
C ASP A 455 23.31 2.46 7.35
N GLY A 456 22.03 2.74 7.06
CA GLY A 456 21.59 3.41 5.82
C GLY A 456 21.23 2.47 4.68
N THR A 457 21.53 1.17 4.78
CA THR A 457 21.21 0.20 3.73
C THR A 457 19.85 -0.44 3.98
N LEU A 458 18.95 -0.25 3.02
CA LEU A 458 17.65 -0.92 2.96
C LEU A 458 17.62 -1.87 1.77
N PHE A 459 17.02 -3.05 1.92
CA PHE A 459 16.71 -3.93 0.79
C PHE A 459 15.22 -4.14 0.71
N ALA A 460 14.61 -3.86 -0.44
CA ALA A 460 13.30 -4.43 -0.73
C ALA A 460 13.47 -5.95 -0.79
N TYR A 461 12.75 -6.68 0.06
CA TYR A 461 12.77 -8.14 0.06
C TYR A 461 11.66 -8.66 -0.85
N ALA A 462 11.90 -8.53 -2.16
CA ALA A 462 10.86 -8.51 -3.18
C ALA A 462 10.15 -9.85 -3.41
N MET A 463 10.89 -10.97 -3.31
CA MET A 463 10.35 -12.32 -3.46
C MET A 463 11.27 -13.34 -2.78
N ASN A 464 10.70 -14.46 -2.32
CA ASN A 464 11.45 -15.61 -1.81
C ASN A 464 10.67 -16.92 -1.92
N ASN A 465 11.31 -18.06 -1.66
CA ASN A 465 10.62 -19.33 -1.38
C ASN A 465 11.24 -20.05 -0.16
N TYR A 466 11.79 -19.30 0.80
CA TYR A 466 12.57 -19.90 1.89
C TYR A 466 11.71 -20.72 2.84
N TRP A 467 10.51 -20.24 3.16
CA TRP A 467 9.64 -20.95 4.08
C TRP A 467 9.31 -22.37 3.60
N HIS A 468 9.10 -23.28 4.54
CA HIS A 468 9.10 -24.72 4.30
C HIS A 468 7.75 -25.42 4.48
N THR A 469 6.69 -24.68 4.84
CA THR A 469 5.33 -25.20 5.05
C THR A 469 4.36 -24.78 3.94
N ASN A 470 3.27 -24.14 4.32
CA ASN A 470 2.13 -23.71 3.52
C ASN A 470 2.31 -22.50 2.61
N TYR A 471 3.53 -22.15 2.20
CA TYR A 471 3.77 -21.10 1.20
C TYR A 471 4.12 -21.73 -0.16
N ALA A 472 4.07 -20.94 -1.23
CA ALA A 472 4.38 -21.44 -2.56
C ALA A 472 5.87 -21.85 -2.64
N ALA A 473 6.13 -23.07 -3.09
CA ALA A 473 7.49 -23.60 -3.21
C ALA A 473 8.32 -22.93 -4.31
N SER A 474 7.65 -22.29 -5.27
CA SER A 474 8.26 -21.63 -6.41
C SER A 474 7.34 -20.55 -6.95
N GLN A 475 7.94 -19.51 -7.55
CA GLN A 475 7.22 -18.49 -8.30
C GLN A 475 8.00 -18.09 -9.56
N GLY A 476 7.25 -17.75 -10.61
CA GLY A 476 7.77 -17.28 -11.89
C GLY A 476 6.72 -16.45 -12.63
N GLY A 477 7.02 -16.08 -13.86
CA GLY A 477 6.19 -15.17 -14.65
C GLY A 477 6.62 -13.71 -14.50
N THR A 478 5.74 -12.81 -14.91
CA THR A 478 6.01 -11.37 -14.95
C THR A 478 5.52 -10.69 -13.67
N VAL A 479 6.39 -9.87 -13.08
CA VAL A 479 6.08 -9.04 -11.90
C VAL A 479 6.73 -7.67 -12.06
N THR A 480 6.09 -6.66 -11.49
CA THR A 480 6.61 -5.29 -11.45
C THR A 480 6.80 -4.86 -10.01
N PHE A 481 7.97 -4.32 -9.69
CA PHE A 481 8.24 -3.67 -8.40
C PHE A 481 8.52 -2.19 -8.59
N ARG A 482 7.61 -1.34 -8.10
CA ARG A 482 7.76 0.11 -8.09
C ARG A 482 8.31 0.58 -6.75
N PHE A 483 9.13 1.63 -6.83
CA PHE A 483 9.68 2.34 -5.68
C PHE A 483 9.65 3.84 -5.92
N ARG A 484 9.35 4.61 -4.88
CA ARG A 484 9.50 6.07 -4.87
C ARG A 484 10.53 6.47 -3.83
N ILE A 485 11.46 7.34 -4.21
CA ILE A 485 12.47 7.94 -3.33
C ILE A 485 12.18 9.43 -3.22
N SER A 486 11.81 9.88 -2.02
CA SER A 486 11.60 11.31 -1.73
C SER A 486 12.66 11.81 -0.75
N LEU A 487 13.24 12.97 -1.05
CA LEU A 487 14.11 13.66 -0.10
C LEU A 487 13.23 14.38 0.93
N LEU A 488 13.28 13.91 2.17
CA LEU A 488 12.40 14.35 3.24
C LEU A 488 13.19 14.55 4.52
N ALA A 489 13.59 15.80 4.76
CA ALA A 489 14.24 16.21 6.00
C ALA A 489 13.31 16.02 7.22
N PRO A 490 13.88 15.77 8.41
CA PRO A 490 13.12 15.72 9.66
C PRO A 490 12.52 17.10 10.00
N GLY A 491 11.35 17.08 10.66
CA GLY A 491 10.72 18.31 11.20
C GLY A 491 9.19 18.25 11.25
N ASP A 492 8.55 17.58 10.28
CA ASP A 492 7.10 17.37 10.25
C ASP A 492 6.79 15.86 10.37
N ALA A 493 6.20 15.45 11.48
CA ALA A 493 5.88 14.06 11.75
C ALA A 493 4.81 13.48 10.81
N ALA A 494 3.93 14.31 10.26
CA ALA A 494 2.86 13.89 9.36
C ALA A 494 3.33 13.75 7.91
N GLU A 495 4.36 14.49 7.50
CA GLU A 495 4.84 14.53 6.12
C GLU A 495 5.27 13.16 5.53
N PRO A 496 5.95 12.26 6.26
CA PRO A 496 6.22 10.89 5.80
C PRO A 496 4.95 10.14 5.42
N VAL A 497 3.86 10.31 6.19
CA VAL A 497 2.58 9.68 5.92
C VAL A 497 1.97 10.25 4.65
N ARG A 498 1.97 11.58 4.51
CA ARG A 498 1.41 12.25 3.31
C ARG A 498 2.08 11.79 2.03
N ARG A 499 3.42 11.82 1.99
CA ARG A 499 4.20 11.42 0.80
C ARG A 499 4.20 9.91 0.58
N GLY A 500 4.24 9.12 1.64
CA GLY A 500 4.29 7.65 1.55
C GLY A 500 2.98 7.06 1.04
N TRP A 501 1.85 7.56 1.55
CA TRP A 501 0.54 7.24 0.98
C TRP A 501 0.43 7.73 -0.45
N ALA A 502 0.94 8.93 -0.76
CA ALA A 502 0.92 9.42 -2.12
C ALA A 502 1.71 8.53 -3.10
N ALA A 503 2.83 7.95 -2.66
CA ALA A 503 3.60 7.01 -3.45
C ALA A 503 2.87 5.69 -3.77
N SER A 504 1.88 5.32 -2.95
CA SER A 504 1.24 4.00 -3.02
C SER A 504 -0.22 4.05 -3.51
N ASP A 505 -0.99 5.06 -3.09
CA ASP A 505 -2.38 5.30 -3.51
C ASP A 505 -2.37 6.22 -4.75
N PRO A 506 -2.65 5.68 -5.96
CA PRO A 506 -2.57 6.44 -7.20
C PRO A 506 -3.72 7.45 -7.32
N LEU A 507 -3.57 8.38 -8.26
CA LEU A 507 -4.73 9.08 -8.81
C LEU A 507 -5.49 8.12 -9.72
N TYR A 508 -6.80 8.01 -9.51
CA TYR A 508 -7.67 7.12 -10.29
C TYR A 508 -8.29 7.89 -11.44
N VAL A 509 -8.29 7.31 -12.65
CA VAL A 509 -8.82 7.97 -13.84
C VAL A 509 -9.95 7.13 -14.42
N SER A 510 -11.08 7.77 -14.72
CA SER A 510 -12.23 7.09 -15.32
C SER A 510 -11.94 6.63 -16.76
N PRO A 511 -12.68 5.63 -17.25
CA PRO A 511 -12.87 5.48 -18.69
C PRO A 511 -13.42 6.77 -19.33
N SER A 512 -13.25 6.91 -20.65
CA SER A 512 -13.84 8.02 -21.40
C SER A 512 -15.37 7.94 -21.36
N TYR A 513 -16.02 9.09 -21.21
CA TYR A 513 -17.48 9.24 -21.27
C TYR A 513 -17.86 10.40 -22.19
N SER A 514 -19.14 10.49 -22.54
CA SER A 514 -19.69 11.60 -23.31
C SER A 514 -21.08 11.96 -22.79
N ASN A 515 -21.29 13.24 -22.49
CA ASN A 515 -22.54 13.76 -21.96
C ASN A 515 -23.24 14.62 -23.00
N GLN A 516 -24.55 14.41 -23.20
CA GLN A 516 -25.36 15.21 -24.11
C GLN A 516 -25.87 16.49 -23.44
N THR A 517 -26.26 16.39 -22.18
CA THR A 517 -26.81 17.50 -21.37
C THR A 517 -25.90 17.75 -20.16
N PRO A 518 -25.92 18.97 -19.61
CA PRO A 518 -25.17 19.26 -18.40
C PRO A 518 -25.79 18.52 -17.21
N GLY A 519 -24.96 17.87 -16.40
CA GLY A 519 -25.36 17.34 -15.10
C GLY A 519 -25.16 18.35 -13.96
N PRO A 520 -25.54 17.97 -12.73
CA PRO A 520 -25.52 18.86 -11.56
C PRO A 520 -24.11 19.10 -10.98
N LEU A 521 -23.11 18.34 -11.42
CA LEU A 521 -21.77 18.42 -10.87
C LEU A 521 -20.92 19.52 -11.51
N ILE A 522 -20.14 20.19 -10.66
CA ILE A 522 -19.13 21.17 -11.05
C ILE A 522 -17.81 20.48 -11.46
N SER A 523 -16.90 21.23 -12.09
CA SER A 523 -15.65 20.69 -12.67
C SER A 523 -14.61 20.25 -11.64
N LYS A 524 -14.64 20.80 -10.42
CA LYS A 524 -13.70 20.48 -9.33
C LYS A 524 -14.48 20.46 -8.01
N ASP A 525 -14.53 19.31 -7.35
CA ASP A 525 -15.30 19.15 -6.11
C ASP A 525 -14.62 18.15 -5.16
N ARG A 526 -15.06 18.13 -3.90
CA ARG A 526 -14.61 17.21 -2.85
C ARG A 526 -15.77 16.71 -2.00
N ALA A 527 -15.63 15.51 -1.44
CA ALA A 527 -16.69 14.88 -0.67
C ALA A 527 -17.01 15.68 0.62
N LEU A 528 -15.96 16.08 1.34
CA LEU A 528 -15.99 16.76 2.63
C LEU A 528 -14.85 17.78 2.70
N PHE A 529 -14.97 18.79 3.57
CA PHE A 529 -13.90 19.73 3.85
C PHE A 529 -13.31 19.50 5.25
N TYR A 530 -11.99 19.62 5.35
CA TYR A 530 -11.19 19.61 6.57
C TYR A 530 -9.84 20.28 6.26
N ALA A 531 -9.20 20.86 7.27
CA ALA A 531 -8.00 21.68 7.09
C ALA A 531 -6.74 21.13 7.79
N ASP A 532 -6.89 20.19 8.73
CA ASP A 532 -5.76 19.73 9.54
C ASP A 532 -4.85 18.79 8.74
N LYS A 533 -3.60 19.23 8.53
CA LYS A 533 -2.60 18.48 7.75
C LYS A 533 -2.00 17.29 8.50
N ASN A 534 -2.19 17.20 9.82
CA ASN A 534 -1.72 16.06 10.61
C ASN A 534 -2.85 15.07 10.96
N VAL A 535 -3.92 15.07 10.15
CA VAL A 535 -4.99 14.08 10.23
C VAL A 535 -5.11 13.38 8.89
N MET A 536 -5.27 12.06 8.94
CA MET A 536 -5.59 11.23 7.79
C MET A 536 -7.07 10.82 7.84
N ILE A 537 -7.77 10.85 6.69
CA ILE A 537 -9.05 10.16 6.51
C ILE A 537 -8.74 8.73 6.04
N ALA A 538 -8.68 7.81 7.01
CA ALA A 538 -8.39 6.40 6.76
C ALA A 538 -9.49 5.73 5.93
N GLY A 539 -10.74 6.19 6.05
CA GLY A 539 -11.86 5.76 5.21
C GLY A 539 -13.06 6.70 5.31
N ALA A 540 -13.82 6.80 4.23
CA ALA A 540 -15.07 7.53 4.16
C ALA A 540 -16.04 6.75 3.26
N LYS A 541 -17.18 6.32 3.82
CA LYS A 541 -18.16 5.49 3.10
C LYS A 541 -19.58 5.71 3.60
N PRO A 542 -20.62 5.38 2.82
CA PRO A 542 -21.98 5.26 3.34
C PRO A 542 -22.04 4.29 4.53
N ALA A 543 -22.87 4.60 5.53
CA ALA A 543 -23.13 3.70 6.65
C ALA A 543 -23.78 2.39 6.17
N ASP A 544 -23.49 1.27 6.83
CA ASP A 544 -24.00 -0.05 6.42
C ASP A 544 -25.53 -0.17 6.61
N ASP A 545 -26.09 0.57 7.55
CA ASP A 545 -27.55 0.69 7.76
C ASP A 545 -28.24 1.65 6.77
N GLY A 546 -27.46 2.33 5.92
CA GLY A 546 -27.95 3.25 4.91
C GLY A 546 -28.22 4.67 5.37
N GLU A 547 -28.10 5.00 6.67
CA GLU A 547 -28.30 6.39 7.11
C GLU A 547 -26.98 7.13 7.31
N GLY A 548 -26.66 8.01 6.38
CA GLY A 548 -25.50 8.88 6.50
C GLY A 548 -24.19 8.25 6.03
N VAL A 549 -23.09 8.89 6.42
CA VAL A 549 -21.72 8.53 6.03
C VAL A 549 -20.87 8.34 7.27
N ILE A 550 -20.03 7.31 7.25
CA ILE A 550 -19.01 7.04 8.26
C ILE A 550 -17.67 7.56 7.76
N VAL A 551 -17.00 8.37 8.58
CA VAL A 551 -15.65 8.87 8.35
C VAL A 551 -14.74 8.41 9.48
N LYS A 552 -13.58 7.85 9.13
CA LYS A 552 -12.56 7.36 10.06
C LYS A 552 -11.35 8.29 10.00
N LEU A 553 -11.08 8.97 11.10
CA LEU A 553 -9.98 9.93 11.25
C LEU A 553 -8.83 9.30 12.04
N LEU A 554 -7.59 9.51 11.60
CA LEU A 554 -6.38 9.06 12.26
C LEU A 554 -5.46 10.25 12.53
N ASP A 555 -5.04 10.47 13.78
CA ASP A 555 -3.98 11.42 14.08
C ASP A 555 -2.63 10.86 13.63
N ILE A 556 -1.92 11.65 12.83
CA ILE A 556 -0.60 11.31 12.30
C ILE A 556 0.46 12.34 12.71
N GLY A 557 0.09 13.33 13.53
CA GLY A 557 1.00 14.34 14.08
C GLY A 557 1.46 14.05 15.50
N GLY A 558 0.89 13.06 16.18
CA GLY A 558 1.27 12.66 17.54
C GLY A 558 0.77 13.59 18.63
N GLN A 559 -0.29 14.34 18.38
CA GLN A 559 -0.90 15.27 19.33
C GLN A 559 -2.42 15.15 19.29
N ALA A 560 -3.01 15.05 20.48
CA ALA A 560 -4.46 15.04 20.62
C ALA A 560 -5.03 16.38 20.17
N ARG A 561 -6.15 16.36 19.45
CA ARG A 561 -6.71 17.54 18.79
C ARG A 561 -8.19 17.39 18.49
N ALA A 562 -8.85 18.54 18.31
CA ALA A 562 -10.19 18.62 17.77
C ALA A 562 -10.13 18.89 16.25
N VAL A 563 -10.65 17.97 15.46
CA VAL A 563 -10.63 18.01 13.99
C VAL A 563 -11.97 18.53 13.49
N GLY A 564 -11.96 19.64 12.78
CA GLY A 564 -13.15 20.14 12.09
C GLY A 564 -13.40 19.38 10.80
N VAL A 565 -14.63 18.89 10.63
CA VAL A 565 -15.16 18.36 9.37
C VAL A 565 -16.38 19.20 8.97
N TRP A 566 -16.42 19.66 7.73
CA TRP A 566 -17.49 20.49 7.17
C TRP A 566 -18.12 19.82 5.94
N PRO A 567 -19.40 20.10 5.65
CA PRO A 567 -20.04 19.62 4.43
C PRO A 567 -19.38 20.22 3.18
N ALA A 568 -19.34 19.43 2.11
CA ALA A 568 -18.95 19.89 0.77
C ALA A 568 -19.91 19.27 -0.26
N ALA A 569 -19.49 18.27 -1.03
CA ALA A 569 -20.41 17.51 -1.85
C ALA A 569 -21.49 16.80 -1.01
N TYR A 570 -21.07 16.18 0.09
CA TYR A 570 -21.97 15.51 1.02
C TYR A 570 -22.51 16.49 2.08
N PRO A 571 -23.82 16.80 2.09
CA PRO A 571 -24.42 17.65 3.10
C PRO A 571 -24.73 16.85 4.38
N PHE A 572 -24.46 17.43 5.54
CA PHE A 572 -24.92 16.89 6.83
C PHE A 572 -25.37 18.00 7.77
N LYS A 573 -26.32 17.70 8.65
CA LYS A 573 -26.81 18.61 9.71
C LYS A 573 -26.51 18.09 11.12
N LEU A 574 -26.26 16.78 11.25
CA LEU A 574 -25.99 16.11 12.52
C LEU A 574 -24.72 15.27 12.41
N ALA A 575 -24.06 15.10 13.56
CA ALA A 575 -22.87 14.27 13.68
C ALA A 575 -22.87 13.50 15.01
N ARG A 576 -22.28 12.31 15.01
CA ARG A 576 -22.14 11.46 16.21
C ARG A 576 -20.83 10.68 16.17
N ARG A 577 -20.24 10.41 17.34
CA ARG A 577 -19.12 9.47 17.44
C ARG A 577 -19.57 8.07 17.06
N THR A 578 -18.69 7.28 16.47
CA THR A 578 -18.90 5.85 16.26
C THR A 578 -17.65 5.05 16.58
N THR A 579 -17.84 3.76 16.86
CA THR A 579 -16.72 2.80 16.77
C THR A 579 -16.33 2.58 15.30
N LEU A 580 -15.24 1.85 15.07
CA LEU A 580 -14.80 1.50 13.70
C LEU A 580 -15.74 0.52 12.98
N VAL A 581 -16.64 -0.11 13.75
CA VAL A 581 -17.72 -1.00 13.29
C VAL A 581 -19.10 -0.32 13.44
N GLU A 582 -19.12 1.01 13.37
CA GLU A 582 -20.33 1.83 13.18
C GLU A 582 -21.33 1.83 14.34
N GLN A 583 -20.95 1.29 15.50
CA GLN A 583 -21.76 1.41 16.69
C GLN A 583 -21.75 2.86 17.14
N ASN A 584 -22.94 3.47 17.12
CA ASN A 584 -23.06 4.87 17.41
C ASN A 584 -22.87 5.17 18.91
N GLY A 585 -22.14 6.24 19.21
CA GLY A 585 -21.95 6.81 20.55
C GLY A 585 -22.57 8.19 20.67
N ASP A 586 -21.87 9.05 21.42
CA ASP A 586 -22.32 10.39 21.81
C ASP A 586 -22.53 11.33 20.62
N PRO A 587 -23.50 12.26 20.69
CA PRO A 587 -23.67 13.31 19.70
C PRO A 587 -22.49 14.28 19.66
N ILE A 588 -22.18 14.75 18.46
CA ILE A 588 -21.21 15.81 18.20
C ILE A 588 -21.99 17.04 17.75
N THR A 589 -21.84 18.14 18.48
CA THR A 589 -22.48 19.42 18.11
C THR A 589 -21.95 19.89 16.76
N VAL A 590 -22.87 20.13 15.83
CA VAL A 590 -22.58 20.78 14.55
C VAL A 590 -22.73 22.29 14.76
N GLY A 591 -21.66 23.04 14.53
CA GLY A 591 -21.65 24.50 14.69
C GLY A 591 -22.55 25.20 13.67
N SER A 592 -22.83 26.48 13.89
CA SER A 592 -23.60 27.32 12.95
C SER A 592 -22.92 27.46 11.58
N ASP A 593 -21.62 27.23 11.51
CA ASP A 593 -20.80 27.15 10.29
C ASP A 593 -20.84 25.75 9.62
N GLY A 594 -21.64 24.82 10.14
CA GLY A 594 -21.73 23.44 9.65
C GLY A 594 -20.61 22.52 10.14
N ARG A 595 -19.73 22.97 11.03
CA ARG A 595 -18.59 22.19 11.51
C ARG A 595 -18.99 21.11 12.52
N ALA A 596 -18.68 19.85 12.24
CA ALA A 596 -18.56 18.81 13.24
C ALA A 596 -17.13 18.81 13.82
N SER A 597 -17.00 19.00 15.13
CA SER A 597 -15.69 19.00 15.83
C SER A 597 -15.43 17.63 16.46
N VAL A 598 -14.53 16.85 15.88
CA VAL A 598 -14.23 15.47 16.29
C VAL A 598 -12.94 15.42 17.09
N ASP A 599 -12.99 14.99 18.35
CA ASP A 599 -11.77 14.79 19.14
C ASP A 599 -11.05 13.52 18.70
N VAL A 600 -9.75 13.65 18.43
CA VAL A 600 -8.87 12.55 18.06
C VAL A 600 -7.70 12.53 19.04
N ALA A 601 -7.44 11.38 19.66
CA ALA A 601 -6.31 11.22 20.56
C ALA A 601 -4.97 11.24 19.80
N ALA A 602 -3.87 11.52 20.50
CA ALA A 602 -2.52 11.45 19.91
C ALA A 602 -2.26 10.02 19.39
N TRP A 603 -1.86 9.91 18.12
CA TRP A 603 -1.73 8.64 17.39
C TRP A 603 -3.01 7.76 17.43
N GLY A 604 -4.16 8.37 17.70
CA GLY A 604 -5.42 7.70 17.89
C GLY A 604 -6.30 7.73 16.64
N ILE A 605 -7.31 6.87 16.64
CA ILE A 605 -8.33 6.80 15.61
C ILE A 605 -9.69 7.19 16.19
N ALA A 606 -10.50 7.90 15.40
CA ALA A 606 -11.87 8.26 15.74
C ALA A 606 -12.82 7.93 14.58
N GLY A 607 -13.99 7.38 14.89
CA GLY A 607 -15.10 7.23 13.95
C GLY A 607 -16.14 8.32 14.16
N VAL A 608 -16.65 8.89 13.06
CA VAL A 608 -17.78 9.83 13.08
C VAL A 608 -18.81 9.43 12.04
N ARG A 609 -20.09 9.49 12.41
CA ARG A 609 -21.24 9.42 11.51
C ARG A 609 -21.74 10.82 11.24
N LEU A 610 -21.82 11.18 9.97
CA LEU A 610 -22.35 12.45 9.45
C LEU A 610 -23.66 12.16 8.73
N PHE A 611 -24.75 12.84 9.09
CA PHE A 611 -26.07 12.53 8.54
C PHE A 611 -27.00 13.74 8.54
N THR A 612 -28.05 13.66 7.73
CA THR A 612 -29.20 14.56 7.75
C THR A 612 -30.45 13.69 7.89
N PRO A 613 -31.28 13.86 8.93
CA PRO A 613 -32.54 13.16 9.03
C PRO A 613 -33.41 13.48 7.80
N ALA A 614 -34.14 12.49 7.28
CA ALA A 614 -35.21 12.78 6.34
C ALA A 614 -36.20 13.74 7.01
N GLU A 615 -36.66 14.76 6.28
CA GLU A 615 -37.75 15.60 6.79
C GLU A 615 -38.96 14.70 7.04
N ALA A 616 -39.44 14.68 8.28
CA ALA A 616 -40.67 13.97 8.62
C ALA A 616 -41.78 14.57 7.76
N SER A 617 -42.29 13.76 6.84
CA SER A 617 -43.35 14.14 5.90
C SER A 617 -44.69 14.26 6.62
#